data_AF-A0A9E3B2H3-F1
#
_entry.id   AF-A0A9E3B2H3-F1
#
_cell.length_a   1.000
_cell.length_b   1.000
_cell.length_c   1.000
_cell.angle_alpha   90.00
_cell.angle_beta   90.00
_cell.angle_gamma   90.00
#
_symmetry.space_group_name_H-M   'P 1'
#
loop_
_entity.id
_entity.type
_entity.pdbx_description
1 polymer ?
#
loop_
_entity_poly.entity_id
_entity_poly.type
_entity_poly.pdbx_seq_one_letter_code
_entity_poly.pdbx_strand_id
1 'polypeptide(L)'
;MSSNIPRPVIQMVERATAHIPDEVMLIADRATQFLYRATDGRIGEKQLHYSMLVLHAIGRKSGEPRPHALLYFRDGENLVVCASNNGSSKPPAWYLNLQAHPRVWIQHGRIKREVIAETVTDTGERERLWQKLLTVRSGFAEYQKSTTRIFPIVVLKPLPGEEGKLAELERKTHMSKYIFDPTVIHEISKKHLGEQPLEQMFANIAAELSERYPGAIDTSKPWIFNNAGGVMLQMKLYHASLTEYIMIWGTPIGSEGHTGRHLAEFYDTVLDGEAWYYSEGQLTRDVYTPGDHVFVGKGESAGMHYPDHVWMIEYARGSMLALFPFGFADGLFSTLDYKTLWQTLTIYVSLLMKSLSRGQKLVMGTVVGLTLAMWALRGANGKKGRRK
;
A
#
# COMPACT_ATOMS: atom_id res chain seq x y z
N MET A 1 -0.81 9.18 -2.21
CA MET A 1 0.04 8.20 -1.49
C MET A 1 1.40 8.82 -1.29
N SER A 2 1.60 9.44 -0.13
CA SER A 2 2.90 9.93 0.31
C SER A 2 3.82 8.74 0.58
N SER A 3 5.11 9.01 0.58
CA SER A 3 6.17 8.04 0.74
C SER A 3 6.41 7.66 2.19
N ASN A 4 6.73 6.39 2.48
CA ASN A 4 7.23 5.91 3.78
C ASN A 4 8.67 6.41 4.12
N ILE A 5 9.02 7.59 3.63
CA ILE A 5 10.28 8.26 3.93
C ILE A 5 9.97 9.24 5.07
N PRO A 6 10.75 9.25 6.18
CA PRO A 6 10.54 10.21 7.25
C PRO A 6 10.52 11.64 6.69
N ARG A 7 9.58 12.48 7.14
CA ARG A 7 9.42 13.86 6.66
C ARG A 7 10.74 14.67 6.65
N PRO A 8 11.67 14.52 7.62
CA PRO A 8 12.98 15.16 7.56
C PRO A 8 13.84 14.69 6.38
N VAL A 9 13.77 13.41 6.01
CA VAL A 9 14.48 12.84 4.86
C VAL A 9 13.82 13.28 3.54
N ILE A 10 12.48 13.36 3.49
CA ILE A 10 11.76 13.97 2.37
C ILE A 10 12.23 15.42 2.19
N GLN A 11 12.24 16.21 3.26
CA GLN A 11 12.70 17.61 3.22
C GLN A 11 14.18 17.74 2.82
N MET A 12 15.04 16.82 3.26
CA MET A 12 16.45 16.78 2.86
C MET A 12 16.60 16.50 1.36
N VAL A 13 15.87 15.51 0.84
CA VAL A 13 15.82 15.20 -0.61
C VAL A 13 15.20 16.36 -1.38
N GLU A 14 14.13 16.98 -0.88
CA GLU A 14 13.50 18.15 -1.50
C GLU A 14 14.47 19.34 -1.55
N ARG A 15 15.25 19.62 -0.49
CA ARG A 15 16.29 20.66 -0.52
C ARG A 15 17.42 20.33 -1.49
N ALA A 16 17.88 19.08 -1.51
CA ALA A 16 18.92 18.62 -2.43
C ALA A 16 18.45 18.65 -3.90
N THR A 17 17.15 18.54 -4.14
CA THR A 17 16.54 18.55 -5.47
C THR A 17 15.87 19.88 -5.85
N ALA A 18 15.87 20.87 -4.94
CA ALA A 18 15.22 22.17 -5.15
C ALA A 18 15.83 22.98 -6.30
N HIS A 19 17.07 22.70 -6.67
CA HIS A 19 17.83 23.41 -7.71
C HIS A 19 18.37 22.46 -8.79
N ILE A 20 17.64 21.38 -9.11
CA ILE A 20 18.01 20.53 -10.24
C ILE A 20 17.94 21.37 -11.53
N PRO A 21 19.02 21.44 -12.34
CA PRO A 21 18.99 22.14 -13.62
C PRO A 21 17.88 21.61 -14.52
N ASP A 22 17.24 22.49 -15.30
CA ASP A 22 16.12 22.12 -16.19
C ASP A 22 16.48 20.97 -17.15
N GLU A 23 17.73 20.89 -17.58
CA GLU A 23 18.25 19.80 -18.43
C GLU A 23 18.14 18.43 -17.76
N VAL A 24 18.43 18.34 -16.46
CA VAL A 24 18.36 17.09 -15.68
C VAL A 24 16.91 16.69 -15.44
N MET A 25 16.01 17.66 -15.21
CA MET A 25 14.57 17.39 -15.11
C MET A 25 14.00 16.86 -16.44
N LEU A 26 14.46 17.40 -17.56
CA LEU A 26 14.04 16.99 -18.89
C LEU A 26 14.56 15.58 -19.24
N ILE A 27 15.77 15.23 -18.79
CA ILE A 27 16.28 13.85 -18.87
C ILE A 27 15.43 12.91 -18.02
N ALA A 28 15.07 13.29 -16.79
CA ALA A 28 14.24 12.46 -15.91
C ALA A 28 12.83 12.24 -16.47
N ASP A 29 12.23 13.28 -17.08
CA ASP A 29 10.95 13.19 -17.80
C ASP A 29 11.05 12.20 -18.95
N ARG A 30 12.06 12.35 -19.84
CA ARG A 30 12.30 11.42 -20.96
C ARG A 30 12.55 9.99 -20.50
N ALA A 31 13.32 9.79 -19.42
CA ALA A 31 13.57 8.48 -18.85
C ALA A 31 12.27 7.85 -18.32
N THR A 32 11.45 8.63 -17.62
CA THR A 32 10.13 8.17 -17.12
C THR A 32 9.21 7.78 -18.27
N GLN A 33 9.11 8.61 -19.32
CA GLN A 33 8.35 8.31 -20.53
C GLN A 33 8.85 7.03 -21.23
N PHE A 34 10.17 6.87 -21.33
CA PHE A 34 10.78 5.68 -21.90
C PHE A 34 10.44 4.43 -21.08
N LEU A 35 10.58 4.48 -19.76
CA LEU A 35 10.27 3.37 -18.86
C LEU A 35 8.79 2.98 -18.96
N TYR A 36 7.89 3.96 -18.96
CA TYR A 36 6.46 3.74 -19.15
C TYR A 36 6.17 3.02 -20.49
N ARG A 37 6.80 3.47 -21.58
CA ARG A 37 6.63 2.89 -22.91
C ARG A 37 7.23 1.48 -23.02
N ALA A 38 8.47 1.30 -22.55
CA ALA A 38 9.21 0.06 -22.66
C ALA A 38 8.66 -1.06 -21.78
N THR A 39 8.02 -0.70 -20.65
CA THR A 39 7.54 -1.66 -19.66
C THR A 39 6.02 -1.75 -19.56
N ASP A 40 5.30 -1.05 -20.44
CA ASP A 40 3.83 -0.94 -20.39
C ASP A 40 3.35 -0.48 -18.99
N GLY A 41 4.06 0.49 -18.42
CA GLY A 41 3.77 1.08 -17.11
C GLY A 41 4.07 0.18 -15.90
N ARG A 42 4.79 -0.94 -16.06
CA ARG A 42 5.29 -1.74 -14.93
C ARG A 42 6.37 -1.00 -14.14
N ILE A 43 7.13 -0.13 -14.80
CA ILE A 43 8.19 0.70 -14.24
C ILE A 43 7.97 2.14 -14.71
N GLY A 44 8.19 3.11 -13.82
CA GLY A 44 8.07 4.54 -14.12
C GLY A 44 6.94 5.26 -13.38
N GLU A 45 5.95 4.55 -12.83
CA GLU A 45 4.86 5.16 -12.04
C GLU A 45 5.37 5.83 -10.76
N LYS A 46 6.51 5.37 -10.24
CA LYS A 46 7.16 5.98 -9.08
C LYS A 46 8.49 6.59 -9.51
N GLN A 47 8.60 7.90 -9.36
CA GLN A 47 9.87 8.62 -9.41
C GLN A 47 10.24 9.01 -7.99
N LEU A 48 11.29 8.37 -7.45
CA LEU A 48 11.53 8.27 -6.02
C LEU A 48 10.27 7.76 -5.32
N HIS A 49 9.50 8.68 -4.76
CA HIS A 49 8.36 8.38 -3.95
C HIS A 49 7.09 9.12 -4.38
N TYR A 50 7.21 9.92 -5.44
CA TYR A 50 6.12 10.63 -6.08
C TYR A 50 5.44 9.73 -7.11
N SER A 51 4.13 9.91 -7.29
CA SER A 51 3.37 9.21 -8.32
C SER A 51 3.42 10.03 -9.61
N MET A 52 3.84 9.38 -10.68
CA MET A 52 4.01 9.97 -12.01
C MET A 52 3.01 9.35 -12.97
N LEU A 53 2.34 10.18 -13.77
CA LEU A 53 1.55 9.75 -14.93
C LEU A 53 2.19 10.30 -16.19
N VAL A 54 1.89 9.69 -17.34
CA VAL A 54 2.24 10.24 -18.66
C VAL A 54 0.97 10.84 -19.28
N LEU A 55 0.99 12.14 -19.51
CA LEU A 55 -0.05 12.90 -20.20
C LEU A 55 0.31 13.04 -21.68
N HIS A 56 -0.56 12.62 -22.58
CA HIS A 56 -0.41 12.81 -24.03
C HIS A 56 -1.24 14.01 -24.47
N ALA A 57 -0.65 15.21 -24.37
CA ALA A 57 -1.31 16.45 -24.76
C ALA A 57 -1.16 16.71 -26.27
N ILE A 58 -2.22 17.17 -26.93
CA ILE A 58 -2.17 17.54 -28.35
C ILE A 58 -1.53 18.92 -28.50
N GLY A 59 -0.43 19.02 -29.25
CA GLY A 59 0.28 20.28 -29.43
C GLY A 59 -0.59 21.33 -30.12
N ARG A 60 -1.01 22.39 -29.42
CA ARG A 60 -1.94 23.42 -29.93
C ARG A 60 -1.49 24.13 -31.22
N LYS A 61 -0.19 24.09 -31.54
CA LYS A 61 0.38 24.65 -32.77
C LYS A 61 0.67 23.59 -33.83
N SER A 62 0.99 22.35 -33.40
CA SER A 62 1.50 21.30 -34.28
C SER A 62 0.48 20.21 -34.59
N GLY A 63 -0.61 20.08 -33.83
CA GLY A 63 -1.55 18.95 -33.92
C GLY A 63 -0.99 17.62 -33.39
N GLU A 64 0.33 17.49 -33.27
CA GLU A 64 0.96 16.23 -32.84
C GLU A 64 0.79 15.92 -31.34
N PRO A 65 0.57 14.63 -30.95
CA PRO A 65 0.61 14.20 -29.56
C PRO A 65 1.99 14.38 -28.92
N ARG A 66 2.03 14.98 -27.74
CA ARG A 66 3.24 15.23 -26.94
C ARG A 66 3.12 14.55 -25.57
N PRO A 67 3.93 13.53 -25.28
CA PRO A 67 3.97 12.91 -23.96
C PRO A 67 4.69 13.82 -22.95
N HIS A 68 4.16 13.88 -21.74
CA HIS A 68 4.71 14.62 -20.60
C HIS A 68 4.56 13.77 -19.33
N ALA A 69 5.65 13.45 -18.62
CA ALA A 69 5.57 12.81 -17.32
C ALA A 69 5.30 13.88 -16.25
N LEU A 70 4.19 13.73 -15.54
CA LEU A 70 3.72 14.69 -14.56
C LEU A 70 3.52 14.02 -13.21
N LEU A 71 3.93 14.69 -12.15
CA LEU A 71 3.52 14.34 -10.80
C LEU A 71 2.00 14.52 -10.70
N TYR A 72 1.32 13.53 -10.15
CA TYR A 72 -0.11 13.60 -9.86
C TYR A 72 -0.46 13.08 -8.48
N PHE A 73 -1.64 13.44 -8.01
CA PHE A 73 -2.29 12.80 -6.87
C PHE A 73 -3.76 12.52 -7.17
N ARG A 74 -4.37 11.63 -6.38
CA ARG A 74 -5.79 11.27 -6.52
C ARG A 74 -6.67 12.16 -5.65
N ASP A 75 -7.84 12.50 -6.17
CA ASP A 75 -8.92 13.18 -5.46
C ASP A 75 -10.26 12.59 -5.89
N GLY A 76 -10.76 11.64 -5.08
CA GLY A 76 -11.81 10.71 -5.51
C GLY A 76 -11.40 9.95 -6.78
N GLU A 77 -12.28 9.95 -7.77
CA GLU A 77 -12.07 9.33 -9.10
C GLU A 77 -11.14 10.14 -10.02
N ASN A 78 -10.80 11.37 -9.63
CA ASN A 78 -10.04 12.29 -10.45
C ASN A 78 -8.54 12.18 -10.18
N LEU A 79 -7.74 12.46 -11.21
CA LEU A 79 -6.31 12.69 -11.06
C LEU A 79 -6.02 14.18 -11.14
N VAL A 80 -5.15 14.69 -10.28
CA VAL A 80 -4.86 16.11 -10.20
C VAL A 80 -3.39 16.36 -10.49
N VAL A 81 -3.12 17.31 -11.39
CA VAL A 81 -1.77 17.74 -11.78
C VAL A 81 -1.63 19.26 -11.61
N CYS A 82 -0.40 19.73 -11.36
CA CYS A 82 -0.12 21.15 -11.14
C CYS A 82 0.83 21.70 -12.20
N ALA A 83 0.43 22.80 -12.85
CA ALA A 83 1.19 23.44 -13.91
C ALA A 83 2.27 24.40 -13.37
N SER A 84 3.16 23.94 -12.48
CA SER A 84 4.17 24.81 -11.86
C SER A 84 5.29 25.25 -12.79
N ASN A 85 5.66 24.41 -13.75
CA ASN A 85 6.82 24.62 -14.62
C ASN A 85 8.10 24.97 -13.83
N ASN A 86 8.35 24.26 -12.72
CA ASN A 86 9.46 24.49 -11.80
C ASN A 86 9.56 25.94 -11.26
N GLY A 87 8.44 26.66 -11.16
CA GLY A 87 8.45 28.06 -10.70
C GLY A 87 8.77 29.08 -11.79
N SER A 88 8.84 28.66 -13.05
CA SER A 88 9.00 29.58 -14.17
C SER A 88 7.83 30.57 -14.26
N SER A 89 8.15 31.81 -14.67
CA SER A 89 7.15 32.84 -15.00
C SER A 89 6.24 32.46 -16.18
N LYS A 90 6.65 31.48 -17.00
CA LYS A 90 5.87 31.00 -18.15
C LYS A 90 5.12 29.70 -17.79
N PRO A 91 3.84 29.56 -18.20
CA PRO A 91 3.13 28.29 -18.14
C PRO A 91 3.82 27.19 -18.95
N PRO A 92 3.74 25.93 -18.49
CA PRO A 92 4.33 24.83 -19.22
C PRO A 92 3.55 24.57 -20.51
N ALA A 93 4.24 24.13 -21.56
CA ALA A 93 3.63 23.91 -22.87
C ALA A 93 2.46 22.92 -22.84
N TRP A 94 2.55 21.87 -22.01
CA TRP A 94 1.46 20.90 -21.85
C TRP A 94 0.19 21.54 -21.31
N TYR A 95 0.28 22.48 -20.36
CA TYR A 95 -0.89 23.16 -19.81
C TYR A 95 -1.58 24.00 -20.88
N LEU A 96 -0.77 24.73 -21.63
CA LEU A 96 -1.25 25.52 -22.76
C LEU A 96 -1.88 24.69 -23.87
N ASN A 97 -1.42 23.45 -24.04
CA ASN A 97 -2.03 22.47 -24.95
C ASN A 97 -3.39 22.00 -24.42
N LEU A 98 -3.51 21.71 -23.11
CA LEU A 98 -4.78 21.31 -22.49
C LEU A 98 -5.86 22.40 -22.59
N GLN A 99 -5.48 23.67 -22.50
CA GLN A 99 -6.42 24.77 -22.69
C GLN A 99 -7.03 24.80 -24.09
N ALA A 100 -6.29 24.34 -25.11
CA ALA A 100 -6.80 24.26 -26.48
C ALA A 100 -7.51 22.92 -26.77
N HIS A 101 -7.00 21.83 -26.19
CA HIS A 101 -7.48 20.47 -26.39
C HIS A 101 -7.60 19.76 -25.02
N PRO A 102 -8.74 19.91 -24.32
CA PRO A 102 -8.89 19.40 -22.96
C PRO A 102 -9.10 17.89 -22.90
N ARG A 103 -9.61 17.27 -23.98
CA ARG A 103 -9.77 15.82 -24.08
C ARG A 103 -8.46 15.19 -24.49
N VAL A 104 -7.87 14.36 -23.61
CA VAL A 104 -6.50 13.85 -23.76
C VAL A 104 -6.35 12.43 -23.25
N TRP A 105 -5.32 11.74 -23.74
CA TRP A 105 -4.93 10.43 -23.23
C TRP A 105 -3.96 10.54 -22.07
N ILE A 106 -4.12 9.69 -21.07
CA ILE A 106 -3.20 9.53 -19.96
C ILE A 106 -2.81 8.07 -19.77
N GLN A 107 -1.64 7.86 -19.18
CA GLN A 107 -1.21 6.58 -18.64
C GLN A 107 -0.74 6.76 -17.20
N HIS A 108 -1.36 6.05 -16.24
CA HIS A 108 -0.87 5.96 -14.86
C HIS A 108 -0.73 4.49 -14.47
N GLY A 109 0.49 4.07 -14.17
CA GLY A 109 0.84 2.66 -14.14
C GLY A 109 0.47 1.98 -15.47
N ARG A 110 -0.26 0.86 -15.40
CA ARG A 110 -0.71 0.11 -16.58
C ARG A 110 -2.02 0.62 -17.18
N ILE A 111 -2.69 1.57 -16.53
CA ILE A 111 -4.01 2.05 -16.94
C ILE A 111 -3.80 3.16 -17.97
N LYS A 112 -4.30 2.93 -19.18
CA LYS A 112 -4.34 3.91 -20.28
C LYS A 112 -5.78 4.29 -20.51
N ARG A 113 -6.10 5.58 -20.48
CA ARG A 113 -7.46 6.05 -20.68
C ARG A 113 -7.50 7.47 -21.22
N GLU A 114 -8.64 7.82 -21.78
CA GLU A 114 -8.97 9.18 -22.13
C GLU A 114 -9.64 9.89 -20.95
N VAL A 115 -9.33 11.17 -20.78
CA VAL A 115 -9.83 12.04 -19.71
C VAL A 115 -10.15 13.42 -20.26
N ILE A 116 -10.96 14.17 -19.52
CA ILE A 116 -11.18 15.60 -19.75
C ILE A 116 -10.38 16.37 -18.71
N ALA A 117 -9.44 17.20 -19.18
CA ALA A 117 -8.66 18.10 -18.36
C ALA A 117 -9.42 19.41 -18.13
N GLU A 118 -9.64 19.76 -16.87
CA GLU A 118 -10.29 21.01 -16.48
C GLU A 118 -9.41 21.79 -15.49
N THR A 119 -9.17 23.06 -15.78
CA THR A 119 -8.51 23.95 -14.84
C THR A 119 -9.49 24.33 -13.73
N VAL A 120 -9.07 24.18 -12.48
CA VAL A 120 -9.86 24.60 -11.32
C VAL A 120 -9.90 26.12 -11.24
N THR A 121 -11.08 26.70 -11.43
CA THR A 121 -11.31 28.15 -11.37
C THR A 121 -11.89 28.60 -10.03
N ASP A 122 -12.57 27.72 -9.31
CA ASP A 122 -13.09 28.03 -7.97
C ASP A 122 -11.94 28.16 -6.97
N THR A 123 -11.89 29.30 -6.27
CA THR A 123 -10.78 29.62 -5.36
C THR A 123 -10.71 28.69 -4.16
N GLY A 124 -11.87 28.29 -3.60
CA GLY A 124 -11.94 27.42 -2.43
C GLY A 124 -11.45 26.01 -2.77
N GLU A 125 -11.94 25.46 -3.87
CA GLU A 125 -11.54 24.14 -4.36
C GLU A 125 -10.07 24.11 -4.79
N ARG A 126 -9.60 25.16 -5.46
CA ARG A 126 -8.18 25.30 -5.79
C ARG A 126 -7.33 25.28 -4.52
N GLU A 127 -7.73 26.00 -3.48
CA GLU A 127 -6.98 26.05 -2.23
C GLU A 127 -6.97 24.69 -1.52
N ARG A 128 -8.10 23.97 -1.48
CA ARG A 128 -8.17 22.60 -0.94
C ARG A 128 -7.18 21.67 -1.66
N LEU A 129 -7.17 21.71 -3.00
CA LEU A 129 -6.27 20.90 -3.81
C LEU A 129 -4.82 21.36 -3.71
N TRP A 130 -4.57 22.65 -3.52
CA TRP A 130 -3.24 23.20 -3.28
C TRP A 130 -2.66 22.69 -1.96
N GLN A 131 -3.41 22.76 -0.86
CA GLN A 131 -2.99 22.22 0.43
C GLN A 131 -2.72 20.72 0.33
N LYS A 132 -3.58 19.97 -0.36
CA LYS A 132 -3.36 18.55 -0.63
C LYS A 132 -2.08 18.29 -1.43
N LEU A 133 -1.78 19.10 -2.45
CA LEU A 133 -0.52 19.02 -3.20
C LEU A 133 0.70 19.22 -2.29
N LEU A 134 0.65 20.16 -1.35
CA LEU A 134 1.75 20.41 -0.41
C LEU A 134 1.99 19.25 0.56
N THR A 135 0.97 18.43 0.85
CA THR A 135 1.16 17.16 1.58
C THR A 135 1.88 16.10 0.75
N VAL A 136 1.75 16.16 -0.58
CA VAL A 136 2.36 15.22 -1.52
C VAL A 136 3.79 15.62 -1.85
N ARG A 137 4.03 16.91 -2.11
CA ARG A 137 5.36 17.47 -2.38
C ARG A 137 5.41 18.91 -1.90
N SER A 138 6.10 19.15 -0.79
CA SER A 138 6.14 20.46 -0.14
C SER A 138 6.93 21.49 -0.95
N GLY A 139 7.87 21.03 -1.80
CA GLY A 139 8.69 21.89 -2.66
C GLY A 139 7.91 22.80 -3.63
N PHE A 140 6.63 22.53 -3.90
CA PHE A 140 5.79 23.43 -4.69
C PHE A 140 5.58 24.80 -4.02
N ALA A 141 5.64 24.88 -2.69
CA ALA A 141 5.55 26.16 -1.98
C ALA A 141 6.73 27.08 -2.31
N GLU A 142 7.95 26.52 -2.44
CA GLU A 142 9.13 27.29 -2.83
C GLU A 142 9.06 27.74 -4.30
N TYR A 143 8.59 26.89 -5.20
CA TYR A 143 8.34 27.29 -6.59
C TYR A 143 7.31 28.43 -6.68
N GLN A 144 6.29 28.44 -5.83
CA GLN A 144 5.29 29.50 -5.85
C GLN A 144 5.87 30.84 -5.38
N LYS A 145 6.91 30.83 -4.53
CA LYS A 145 7.62 32.05 -4.11
C LYS A 145 8.51 32.63 -5.21
N SER A 146 8.99 31.81 -6.14
CA SER A 146 9.87 32.26 -7.24
C SER A 146 9.12 32.88 -8.42
N THR A 147 7.78 33.00 -8.35
CA THR A 147 6.98 33.64 -9.38
C THR A 147 5.72 34.31 -8.83
N THR A 148 5.24 35.35 -9.52
CA THR A 148 3.96 36.01 -9.23
C THR A 148 2.76 35.28 -9.83
N ARG A 149 2.99 34.30 -10.71
CA ARG A 149 1.95 33.51 -11.34
C ARG A 149 1.39 32.48 -10.37
N ILE A 150 0.08 32.51 -10.16
CA ILE A 150 -0.61 31.43 -9.45
C ILE A 150 -0.57 30.17 -10.33
N PHE A 151 -0.08 29.05 -9.79
CA PHE A 151 -0.04 27.82 -10.55
C PHE A 151 -1.46 27.27 -10.80
N PRO A 152 -1.81 27.00 -12.08
CA PRO A 152 -3.03 26.28 -12.40
C PRO A 152 -2.99 24.86 -11.86
N ILE A 153 -4.07 24.47 -11.18
CA ILE A 153 -4.36 23.09 -10.82
C ILE A 153 -5.34 22.56 -11.86
N VAL A 154 -5.00 21.40 -12.43
CA VAL A 154 -5.82 20.76 -13.46
C VAL A 154 -6.31 19.43 -12.94
N VAL A 155 -7.62 19.25 -12.99
CA VAL A 155 -8.31 18.01 -12.66
C VAL A 155 -8.53 17.24 -13.95
N LEU A 156 -8.07 16.00 -13.97
CA LEU A 156 -8.23 15.05 -15.06
C LEU A 156 -9.40 14.14 -14.71
N LYS A 157 -10.56 14.46 -15.27
CA LYS A 157 -11.82 13.78 -15.02
C LYS A 157 -11.97 12.57 -15.95
N PRO A 158 -12.48 11.43 -15.46
CA PRO A 158 -12.96 10.36 -16.34
C PRO A 158 -13.98 10.88 -17.36
N LEU A 159 -14.11 10.20 -18.51
CA LEU A 159 -15.20 10.51 -19.45
C LEU A 159 -16.56 10.07 -18.87
N PRO A 160 -17.65 10.79 -19.18
CA PRO A 160 -19.00 10.41 -18.74
C PRO A 160 -19.34 8.97 -19.16
N GLY A 161 -19.78 8.14 -18.21
CA GLY A 161 -20.12 6.73 -18.45
C GLY A 161 -18.94 5.73 -18.33
N GLU A 162 -17.72 6.20 -18.07
CA GLU A 162 -16.56 5.35 -17.77
C GLU A 162 -16.30 5.17 -16.26
N GLU A 163 -17.00 5.91 -15.40
CA GLU A 163 -16.84 5.90 -13.93
C GLU A 163 -17.01 4.48 -13.34
N GLY A 164 -18.07 3.77 -13.73
CA GLY A 164 -18.32 2.39 -13.30
C GLY A 164 -17.36 1.36 -13.91
N LYS A 165 -16.91 1.60 -15.15
CA LYS A 165 -15.91 0.74 -15.83
C LYS A 165 -14.52 0.92 -15.24
N LEU A 166 -14.19 2.11 -14.74
CA LEU A 166 -12.91 2.41 -14.09
C LEU A 166 -12.78 1.66 -12.77
N ALA A 167 -13.81 1.75 -11.92
CA ALA A 167 -13.88 0.96 -10.70
C ALA A 167 -13.80 -0.54 -11.00
N GLU A 168 -14.44 -1.03 -12.07
CA GLU A 168 -14.37 -2.44 -12.47
C GLU A 168 -13.02 -2.86 -13.07
N LEU A 169 -12.38 -2.01 -13.89
CA LEU A 169 -11.08 -2.27 -14.50
C LEU A 169 -9.96 -2.17 -13.45
N GLU A 170 -10.03 -1.20 -12.54
CA GLU A 170 -9.12 -1.08 -11.39
C GLU A 170 -9.32 -2.27 -10.44
N ARG A 171 -10.56 -2.68 -10.15
CA ARG A 171 -10.87 -3.91 -9.41
C ARG A 171 -10.29 -5.14 -10.12
N LYS A 172 -10.52 -5.31 -11.43
CA LYS A 172 -9.94 -6.42 -12.22
C LYS A 172 -8.40 -6.38 -12.26
N THR A 173 -7.79 -5.20 -12.29
CA THR A 173 -6.32 -5.05 -12.32
C THR A 173 -5.71 -5.28 -10.92
N HIS A 174 -6.37 -4.84 -9.84
CA HIS A 174 -6.01 -5.18 -8.45
C HIS A 174 -6.22 -6.67 -8.16
N MET A 175 -7.34 -7.26 -8.58
CA MET A 175 -7.62 -8.69 -8.49
C MET A 175 -6.68 -9.53 -9.37
N SER A 176 -6.08 -8.97 -10.42
CA SER A 176 -5.05 -9.69 -11.20
C SER A 176 -3.69 -9.76 -10.49
N LYS A 177 -3.48 -8.92 -9.45
CA LYS A 177 -2.22 -8.82 -8.71
C LYS A 177 -2.23 -9.64 -7.42
N TYR A 178 -3.41 -9.80 -6.82
CA TYR A 178 -3.61 -10.42 -5.51
C TYR A 178 -4.52 -11.64 -5.66
N ILE A 179 -4.24 -12.70 -4.92
CA ILE A 179 -5.00 -13.95 -4.94
C ILE A 179 -6.38 -13.73 -4.31
N PHE A 180 -6.45 -12.90 -3.28
CA PHE A 180 -7.66 -12.75 -2.48
C PHE A 180 -8.34 -11.40 -2.66
N ASP A 181 -9.65 -11.41 -2.52
CA ASP A 181 -10.49 -10.21 -2.47
C ASP A 181 -10.86 -9.92 -1.01
N PRO A 182 -10.51 -8.74 -0.46
CA PRO A 182 -10.82 -8.39 0.94
C PRO A 182 -12.32 -8.44 1.24
N THR A 183 -13.16 -8.03 0.27
CA THR A 183 -14.62 -8.07 0.45
C THR A 183 -15.11 -9.50 0.57
N VAL A 184 -14.57 -10.43 -0.24
CA VAL A 184 -14.94 -11.84 -0.16
C VAL A 184 -14.54 -12.45 1.18
N ILE A 185 -13.36 -12.11 1.71
CA ILE A 185 -12.94 -12.59 3.03
C ILE A 185 -13.90 -12.07 4.11
N HIS A 186 -14.21 -10.77 4.09
CA HIS A 186 -15.15 -10.16 5.03
C HIS A 186 -16.54 -10.81 4.99
N GLU A 187 -17.09 -11.05 3.80
CA GLU A 187 -18.39 -11.71 3.63
C GLU A 187 -18.39 -13.16 4.14
N ILE A 188 -17.33 -13.93 3.85
CA ILE A 188 -17.17 -15.29 4.39
C ILE A 188 -17.12 -15.24 5.92
N SER A 189 -16.37 -14.30 6.49
CA SER A 189 -16.28 -14.13 7.94
C SER A 189 -17.63 -13.83 8.58
N LYS A 190 -18.37 -12.87 8.02
CA LYS A 190 -19.71 -12.50 8.51
C LYS A 190 -20.71 -13.65 8.44
N LYS A 191 -20.65 -14.44 7.36
CA LYS A 191 -21.53 -15.61 7.16
C LYS A 191 -21.37 -16.65 8.28
N HIS A 192 -20.18 -16.77 8.87
CA HIS A 192 -19.88 -17.76 9.90
C HIS A 192 -19.95 -17.21 11.33
N LEU A 193 -20.40 -15.97 11.54
CA LEU A 193 -20.65 -15.47 12.90
C LEU A 193 -21.83 -16.21 13.53
N GLY A 194 -21.76 -16.50 14.83
CA GLY A 194 -22.83 -17.15 15.58
C GLY A 194 -22.36 -17.70 16.92
N GLU A 195 -23.26 -18.38 17.64
CA GLU A 195 -23.03 -18.90 19.01
C GLU A 195 -22.18 -20.19 19.07
N GLN A 196 -21.58 -20.59 17.95
CA GLN A 196 -20.75 -21.79 17.87
C GLN A 196 -19.39 -21.59 18.58
N PRO A 197 -18.74 -22.66 19.06
CA PRO A 197 -17.39 -22.56 19.59
C PRO A 197 -16.41 -21.92 18.59
N LEU A 198 -15.47 -21.12 19.10
CA LEU A 198 -14.52 -20.36 18.27
C LEU A 198 -13.73 -21.25 17.31
N GLU A 199 -13.30 -22.43 17.77
CA GLU A 199 -12.57 -23.39 16.94
C GLU A 199 -13.40 -23.86 15.76
N GLN A 200 -14.71 -24.07 15.97
CA GLN A 200 -15.63 -24.46 14.91
C GLN A 200 -15.86 -23.31 13.92
N MET A 201 -16.03 -22.08 14.41
CA MET A 201 -16.14 -20.89 13.56
C MET A 201 -14.90 -20.71 12.68
N PHE A 202 -13.71 -20.78 13.27
CA PHE A 202 -12.45 -20.65 12.52
C PHE A 202 -12.27 -21.77 11.51
N ALA A 203 -12.66 -23.01 11.85
CA ALA A 203 -12.62 -24.14 10.92
C ALA A 203 -13.57 -23.94 9.74
N ASN A 204 -14.79 -23.44 9.98
CA ASN A 204 -15.78 -23.18 8.94
C ASN A 204 -15.32 -22.07 7.97
N ILE A 205 -14.81 -20.96 8.51
CA ILE A 205 -14.21 -19.87 7.72
C ILE A 205 -13.06 -20.41 6.87
N ALA A 206 -12.14 -21.17 7.46
CA ALA A 206 -10.99 -21.70 6.75
C ALA A 206 -11.38 -22.73 5.67
N ALA A 207 -12.43 -23.52 5.90
CA ALA A 207 -12.97 -24.47 4.92
C ALA A 207 -13.58 -23.73 3.72
N GLU A 208 -14.41 -22.71 3.95
CA GLU A 208 -15.01 -21.93 2.86
C GLU A 208 -13.97 -21.10 2.10
N LEU A 209 -12.97 -20.54 2.79
CA LEU A 209 -11.82 -19.91 2.11
C LEU A 209 -11.06 -20.92 1.24
N SER A 210 -10.91 -22.17 1.70
CA SER A 210 -10.23 -23.22 0.94
C SER A 210 -11.01 -23.63 -0.31
N GLU A 211 -12.35 -23.69 -0.21
CA GLU A 211 -13.25 -23.93 -1.34
C GLU A 211 -13.21 -22.76 -2.33
N ARG A 212 -13.29 -21.53 -1.82
CA ARG A 212 -13.30 -20.31 -2.63
C ARG A 212 -11.97 -20.05 -3.34
N TYR A 213 -10.85 -20.40 -2.69
CA TYR A 213 -9.50 -20.20 -3.20
C TYR A 213 -8.69 -21.51 -3.20
N PRO A 214 -8.99 -22.46 -4.13
CA PRO A 214 -8.46 -23.81 -4.10
C PRO A 214 -6.94 -23.92 -3.88
N GLY A 215 -6.61 -24.48 -2.72
CA GLY A 215 -5.29 -24.75 -2.16
C GLY A 215 -4.40 -23.52 -1.88
N ALA A 216 -4.93 -22.30 -1.98
CA ALA A 216 -4.21 -21.10 -1.55
C ALA A 216 -4.15 -21.02 -0.02
N ILE A 217 -5.05 -21.75 0.63
CA ILE A 217 -5.20 -21.89 2.07
C ILE A 217 -4.49 -23.17 2.57
N ASP A 218 -3.84 -23.07 3.71
CA ASP A 218 -3.23 -24.17 4.45
C ASP A 218 -3.75 -24.17 5.89
N THR A 219 -4.65 -25.09 6.20
CA THR A 219 -5.29 -25.18 7.53
C THR A 219 -4.44 -25.95 8.55
N SER A 220 -3.31 -26.52 8.12
CA SER A 220 -2.49 -27.44 8.93
C SER A 220 -1.53 -26.71 9.88
N LYS A 221 -1.39 -25.39 9.78
CA LYS A 221 -0.43 -24.64 10.60
C LYS A 221 -0.90 -24.55 12.05
N PRO A 222 0.01 -24.57 13.03
CA PRO A 222 -0.38 -24.47 14.44
C PRO A 222 -0.72 -23.02 14.82
N TRP A 223 -1.39 -22.87 15.97
CA TRP A 223 -1.41 -21.59 16.69
C TRP A 223 -0.04 -21.31 17.30
N ILE A 224 0.39 -20.06 17.24
CA ILE A 224 1.65 -19.58 17.83
C ILE A 224 1.42 -18.20 18.47
N PHE A 225 2.26 -17.84 19.44
CA PHE A 225 2.25 -16.46 19.95
C PHE A 225 2.72 -15.47 18.87
N ASN A 226 2.28 -14.22 19.02
CA ASN A 226 2.71 -13.10 18.23
C ASN A 226 2.83 -11.86 19.13
N ASN A 227 4.01 -11.26 19.17
CA ASN A 227 4.28 -10.04 19.91
C ASN A 227 4.81 -8.97 18.96
N ALA A 228 4.07 -7.88 18.79
CA ALA A 228 4.47 -6.77 17.95
C ALA A 228 3.73 -5.47 18.32
N GLY A 229 4.45 -4.35 18.34
CA GLY A 229 3.88 -3.04 18.64
C GLY A 229 3.37 -2.88 20.07
N GLY A 230 3.89 -3.66 21.03
CA GLY A 230 3.41 -3.72 22.41
C GLY A 230 2.28 -4.72 22.64
N VAL A 231 1.70 -5.25 21.56
CA VAL A 231 0.54 -6.15 21.60
C VAL A 231 1.02 -7.60 21.75
N MET A 232 0.34 -8.39 22.58
CA MET A 232 0.55 -9.83 22.75
C MET A 232 -0.69 -10.60 22.32
N LEU A 233 -0.54 -11.44 21.30
CA LEU A 233 -1.63 -12.17 20.65
C LEU A 233 -1.24 -13.63 20.42
N GLN A 234 -2.23 -14.43 20.02
CA GLN A 234 -2.04 -15.70 19.32
C GLN A 234 -2.43 -15.52 17.86
N MET A 235 -1.72 -16.18 16.95
CA MET A 235 -2.06 -16.19 15.52
C MET A 235 -1.96 -17.59 14.91
N LYS A 236 -2.74 -17.81 13.86
CA LYS A 236 -2.68 -18.97 12.98
C LYS A 236 -2.71 -18.48 11.53
N LEU A 237 -1.60 -18.71 10.83
CA LEU A 237 -1.45 -18.34 9.42
C LEU A 237 -2.07 -19.41 8.51
N TYR A 238 -2.87 -18.95 7.54
CA TYR A 238 -3.52 -19.77 6.53
C TYR A 238 -2.88 -19.61 5.14
N HIS A 239 -2.37 -18.42 4.85
CA HIS A 239 -1.66 -18.12 3.62
C HIS A 239 -0.49 -17.18 3.91
N ALA A 240 0.62 -17.33 3.20
CA ALA A 240 1.66 -16.31 3.13
C ALA A 240 2.38 -16.35 1.78
N SER A 241 2.63 -15.17 1.22
CA SER A 241 3.42 -14.92 0.02
C SER A 241 4.22 -13.63 0.19
N LEU A 242 5.01 -13.25 -0.82
CA LEU A 242 5.74 -11.99 -0.78
C LEU A 242 4.82 -10.76 -0.74
N THR A 243 3.55 -10.93 -1.15
CA THR A 243 2.60 -9.84 -1.35
C THR A 243 1.35 -9.91 -0.51
N GLU A 244 1.04 -11.07 0.09
CA GLU A 244 -0.22 -11.33 0.79
C GLU A 244 -0.04 -12.29 1.97
N TYR A 245 -0.83 -12.14 3.02
CA TYR A 245 -1.11 -13.23 3.97
C TYR A 245 -2.57 -13.21 4.42
N ILE A 246 -3.02 -14.36 4.93
CA ILE A 246 -4.26 -14.48 5.68
C ILE A 246 -3.92 -15.16 7.00
N MET A 247 -4.41 -14.60 8.11
CA MET A 247 -4.34 -15.23 9.42
C MET A 247 -5.63 -15.01 10.19
N ILE A 248 -5.88 -15.88 11.17
CA ILE A 248 -6.74 -15.52 12.29
C ILE A 248 -5.83 -15.24 13.48
N TRP A 249 -6.09 -14.15 14.17
CA TRP A 249 -5.37 -13.76 15.37
C TRP A 249 -6.36 -13.35 16.47
N GLY A 250 -5.87 -13.32 17.71
CA GLY A 250 -6.68 -12.86 18.83
C GLY A 250 -5.96 -12.97 20.16
N THR A 251 -6.64 -12.49 21.20
CA THR A 251 -6.22 -12.64 22.59
C THR A 251 -7.43 -13.03 23.44
N PRO A 252 -7.28 -13.98 24.39
CA PRO A 252 -8.35 -14.31 25.32
C PRO A 252 -8.37 -13.40 26.56
N ILE A 253 -7.41 -12.48 26.73
CA ILE A 253 -7.21 -11.71 27.97
C ILE A 253 -6.94 -10.21 27.73
N GLY A 254 -7.10 -9.74 26.50
CA GLY A 254 -6.83 -8.35 26.14
C GLY A 254 -5.37 -8.06 25.83
N SER A 255 -5.16 -6.90 25.23
CA SER A 255 -3.84 -6.33 24.91
C SER A 255 -3.99 -4.91 24.38
N GLU A 256 -2.90 -4.16 24.30
CA GLU A 256 -2.90 -2.82 23.71
C GLU A 256 -1.55 -2.49 23.08
N GLY A 257 -1.55 -1.52 22.17
CA GLY A 257 -0.33 -1.11 21.51
C GLY A 257 -0.55 -0.28 20.26
N HIS A 258 0.36 -0.44 19.31
CA HIS A 258 0.46 0.36 18.10
C HIS A 258 0.46 -0.53 16.87
N THR A 259 -0.33 -0.21 15.84
CA THR A 259 -0.45 -1.04 14.60
C THR A 259 0.84 -1.17 13.81
N GLY A 260 1.76 -0.24 14.01
CA GLY A 260 2.92 -0.04 13.14
C GLY A 260 2.54 0.76 11.90
N ARG A 261 3.55 1.18 11.13
CA ARG A 261 3.38 1.97 9.91
C ARG A 261 4.02 1.22 8.74
N HIS A 262 3.18 0.62 7.91
CA HIS A 262 3.60 -0.47 7.03
C HIS A 262 3.59 -0.10 5.54
N LEU A 263 4.25 -0.91 4.72
CA LEU A 263 4.14 -0.88 3.25
C LEU A 263 3.01 -1.80 2.73
N ALA A 264 2.04 -2.10 3.59
CA ALA A 264 0.89 -2.97 3.32
C ALA A 264 -0.41 -2.34 3.85
N GLU A 265 -1.52 -2.83 3.33
CA GLU A 265 -2.88 -2.56 3.79
C GLU A 265 -3.35 -3.77 4.61
N PHE A 266 -4.09 -3.52 5.69
CA PHE A 266 -4.66 -4.55 6.56
C PHE A 266 -6.19 -4.43 6.57
N TYR A 267 -6.83 -5.57 6.42
CA TYR A 267 -8.27 -5.75 6.35
C TYR A 267 -8.65 -6.76 7.42
N ASP A 268 -9.14 -6.26 8.55
CA ASP A 268 -9.52 -7.09 9.69
C ASP A 268 -11.03 -7.16 9.82
N THR A 269 -11.54 -8.36 10.09
CA THR A 269 -12.96 -8.54 10.46
C THR A 269 -13.02 -9.09 11.86
N VAL A 270 -13.73 -8.39 12.75
CA VAL A 270 -13.97 -8.87 14.11
C VAL A 270 -14.85 -10.11 14.04
N LEU A 271 -14.37 -11.20 14.61
CA LEU A 271 -15.09 -12.48 14.68
C LEU A 271 -15.76 -12.67 16.04
N ASP A 272 -15.10 -12.22 17.11
CA ASP A 272 -15.58 -12.31 18.48
C ASP A 272 -14.90 -11.24 19.36
N GLY A 273 -15.55 -10.82 20.44
CA GLY A 273 -15.05 -9.80 21.35
C GLY A 273 -15.13 -8.36 20.83
N GLU A 274 -14.27 -7.49 21.36
CA GLU A 274 -14.33 -6.04 21.13
C GLU A 274 -12.94 -5.46 20.84
N ALA A 275 -12.85 -4.54 19.86
CA ALA A 275 -11.61 -3.88 19.49
C ALA A 275 -11.77 -2.36 19.43
N TRP A 276 -10.84 -1.63 20.06
CA TRP A 276 -10.81 -0.17 20.07
C TRP A 276 -9.65 0.33 19.25
N TYR A 277 -9.91 1.35 18.43
CA TYR A 277 -8.87 2.03 17.66
C TYR A 277 -9.00 3.54 17.79
N TYR A 278 -7.89 4.23 17.62
CA TYR A 278 -7.87 5.67 17.37
C TYR A 278 -6.70 6.03 16.46
N SER A 279 -6.92 7.00 15.59
CA SER A 279 -5.88 7.54 14.71
C SER A 279 -5.07 8.64 15.40
N GLU A 280 -3.87 8.91 14.88
CA GLU A 280 -3.05 10.04 15.33
C GLU A 280 -3.84 11.36 15.21
N GLY A 281 -4.06 12.04 16.35
CA GLY A 281 -4.84 13.27 16.44
C GLY A 281 -6.34 13.10 16.70
N GLN A 282 -6.86 11.87 16.71
CA GLN A 282 -8.24 11.58 17.10
C GLN A 282 -8.36 11.60 18.64
N LEU A 283 -9.30 12.38 19.17
CA LEU A 283 -9.50 12.54 20.62
C LEU A 283 -10.48 11.54 21.23
N THR A 284 -11.16 10.77 20.39
CA THR A 284 -12.11 9.72 20.78
C THR A 284 -11.69 8.41 20.13
N ARG A 285 -12.11 7.29 20.70
CA ARG A 285 -11.90 5.96 20.11
C ARG A 285 -13.08 5.56 19.24
N ASP A 286 -12.79 4.75 18.24
CA ASP A 286 -13.77 3.94 17.53
C ASP A 286 -13.83 2.56 18.19
N VAL A 287 -15.02 1.97 18.25
CA VAL A 287 -15.26 0.64 18.84
C VAL A 287 -15.80 -0.28 17.74
N TYR A 288 -15.18 -1.44 17.61
CA TYR A 288 -15.51 -2.46 16.62
C TYR A 288 -15.92 -3.75 17.33
N THR A 289 -16.98 -4.36 16.83
CA THR A 289 -17.68 -5.54 17.39
C THR A 289 -17.84 -6.60 16.30
N PRO A 290 -18.29 -7.84 16.62
CA PRO A 290 -18.33 -8.93 15.65
C PRO A 290 -19.10 -8.58 14.38
N GLY A 291 -18.44 -8.76 13.24
CA GLY A 291 -18.94 -8.38 11.91
C GLY A 291 -18.51 -7.01 11.42
N ASP A 292 -17.94 -6.16 12.28
CA ASP A 292 -17.33 -4.91 11.87
C ASP A 292 -16.00 -5.13 11.16
N HIS A 293 -15.62 -4.14 10.34
CA HIS A 293 -14.42 -4.17 9.53
C HIS A 293 -13.45 -3.06 9.96
N VAL A 294 -12.25 -3.43 10.37
CA VAL A 294 -11.16 -2.48 10.63
C VAL A 294 -10.25 -2.44 9.41
N PHE A 295 -9.92 -1.23 8.97
CA PHE A 295 -9.00 -1.00 7.87
C PHE A 295 -7.85 -0.09 8.30
N VAL A 296 -6.62 -0.55 8.10
CA VAL A 296 -5.41 0.27 8.27
C VAL A 296 -4.69 0.36 6.94
N GLY A 297 -4.67 1.58 6.38
CA GLY A 297 -4.09 1.84 5.08
C GLY A 297 -2.56 1.82 5.07
N LYS A 298 -2.01 1.74 3.86
CA LYS A 298 -0.55 1.80 3.67
C LYS A 298 0.03 3.11 4.19
N GLY A 299 1.00 2.99 5.09
CA GLY A 299 1.66 4.13 5.71
C GLY A 299 0.82 4.83 6.77
N GLU A 300 -0.36 4.31 7.09
CA GLU A 300 -1.18 4.76 8.22
C GLU A 300 -0.80 3.98 9.48
N SER A 301 -1.24 4.49 10.64
CA SER A 301 -1.06 3.84 11.93
C SER A 301 -2.17 4.26 12.88
N ALA A 302 -2.54 3.36 13.78
CA ALA A 302 -3.48 3.61 14.85
C ALA A 302 -2.94 3.09 16.19
N GLY A 303 -3.42 3.68 17.28
CA GLY A 303 -3.38 3.00 18.57
C GLY A 303 -4.50 1.98 18.63
N MET A 304 -4.24 0.84 19.26
CA MET A 304 -5.21 -0.24 19.42
C MET A 304 -5.31 -0.67 20.88
N HIS A 305 -6.50 -1.08 21.30
CA HIS A 305 -6.75 -1.66 22.62
C HIS A 305 -7.86 -2.71 22.53
N TYR A 306 -7.64 -3.83 23.20
CA TYR A 306 -8.56 -4.95 23.31
C TYR A 306 -8.87 -5.13 24.81
N PRO A 307 -10.06 -4.70 25.28
CA PRO A 307 -10.33 -4.56 26.70
C PRO A 307 -10.44 -5.89 27.46
N ASP A 308 -10.87 -6.94 26.77
CA ASP A 308 -10.95 -8.32 27.25
C ASP A 308 -10.56 -9.25 26.09
N HIS A 309 -11.33 -10.26 25.72
CA HIS A 309 -11.00 -11.06 24.55
C HIS A 309 -11.32 -10.36 23.22
N VAL A 310 -10.57 -10.72 22.18
CA VAL A 310 -10.92 -10.41 20.78
C VAL A 310 -10.35 -11.48 19.86
N TRP A 311 -11.09 -11.81 18.81
CA TRP A 311 -10.61 -12.66 17.71
C TRP A 311 -10.98 -12.04 16.38
N MET A 312 -10.01 -11.96 15.46
CA MET A 312 -10.19 -11.34 14.15
C MET A 312 -9.57 -12.22 13.07
N ILE A 313 -10.17 -12.22 11.89
CA ILE A 313 -9.44 -12.62 10.68
C ILE A 313 -8.78 -11.38 10.10
N GLU A 314 -7.54 -11.52 9.65
CA GLU A 314 -6.79 -10.47 8.99
C GLU A 314 -6.37 -10.93 7.60
N TYR A 315 -6.62 -10.07 6.62
CA TYR A 315 -6.02 -10.15 5.31
C TYR A 315 -5.13 -8.94 5.10
N ALA A 316 -3.86 -9.19 4.78
CA ALA A 316 -2.92 -8.13 4.45
C ALA A 316 -2.43 -8.24 3.01
N ARG A 317 -2.27 -7.10 2.34
CA ARG A 317 -1.68 -7.03 0.99
C ARG A 317 -0.70 -5.86 0.85
N GLY A 318 0.46 -6.12 0.25
CA GLY A 318 1.55 -5.14 0.17
C GLY A 318 2.94 -5.77 0.16
N SER A 319 3.91 -5.17 0.84
CA SER A 319 5.26 -5.73 0.95
C SER A 319 5.42 -6.53 2.24
N MET A 320 5.23 -7.86 2.18
CA MET A 320 5.26 -8.71 3.38
C MET A 320 6.63 -8.75 4.05
N LEU A 321 7.70 -8.70 3.26
CA LEU A 321 9.07 -8.66 3.80
C LEU A 321 9.34 -7.38 4.61
N ALA A 322 8.65 -6.28 4.29
CA ALA A 322 8.80 -5.03 5.03
C ALA A 322 8.11 -5.05 6.40
N LEU A 323 7.26 -6.05 6.66
CA LEU A 323 6.57 -6.21 7.95
C LEU A 323 7.45 -6.89 9.00
N PHE A 324 8.42 -7.71 8.58
CA PHE A 324 9.25 -8.49 9.51
C PHE A 324 9.98 -7.67 10.58
N PRO A 325 10.58 -6.50 10.29
CA PRO A 325 11.24 -5.72 11.34
C PRO A 325 10.29 -5.34 12.47
N PHE A 326 9.05 -4.95 12.14
CA PHE A 326 8.03 -4.64 13.14
C PHE A 326 7.52 -5.90 13.84
N GLY A 327 7.13 -6.92 13.06
CA GLY A 327 6.58 -8.16 13.59
C GLY A 327 7.53 -8.95 14.49
N PHE A 328 8.85 -8.72 14.39
CA PHE A 328 9.87 -9.36 15.22
C PHE A 328 10.47 -8.45 16.29
N ALA A 329 10.15 -7.15 16.30
CA ALA A 329 10.78 -6.19 17.21
C ALA A 329 10.60 -6.60 18.67
N ASP A 330 9.37 -6.86 19.11
CA ASP A 330 9.13 -7.23 20.51
C ASP A 330 9.64 -8.64 20.83
N GLY A 331 9.62 -9.56 19.87
CA GLY A 331 10.27 -10.87 20.02
C GLY A 331 11.78 -10.76 20.27
N LEU A 332 12.45 -9.83 19.59
CA LEU A 332 13.90 -9.63 19.66
C LEU A 332 14.36 -8.76 20.83
N PHE A 333 13.54 -7.77 21.21
CA PHE A 333 13.98 -6.70 22.11
C PHE A 333 13.13 -6.55 23.37
N SER A 334 11.99 -7.27 23.47
CA SER A 334 11.13 -7.27 24.66
C SER A 334 11.05 -8.66 25.30
N THR A 335 10.42 -9.62 24.63
CA THR A 335 10.12 -10.94 25.21
C THR A 335 11.31 -11.91 25.13
N LEU A 336 12.22 -11.71 24.17
CA LEU A 336 13.33 -12.61 23.86
C LEU A 336 12.87 -14.05 23.54
N ASP A 337 11.63 -14.22 23.08
CA ASP A 337 11.08 -15.52 22.70
C ASP A 337 11.57 -15.96 21.31
N TYR A 338 12.84 -16.37 21.27
CA TYR A 338 13.48 -16.88 20.05
C TYR A 338 12.81 -18.14 19.51
N LYS A 339 12.09 -18.90 20.36
CA LYS A 339 11.35 -20.09 19.93
C LYS A 339 10.17 -19.67 19.06
N THR A 340 9.37 -18.70 19.52
CA THR A 340 8.25 -18.16 18.76
C THR A 340 8.73 -17.46 17.48
N LEU A 341 9.83 -16.69 17.53
CA LEU A 341 10.44 -16.09 16.34
C LEU A 341 10.81 -17.16 15.29
N TRP A 342 11.42 -18.26 15.72
CA TRP A 342 11.78 -19.36 14.84
C TRP A 342 10.56 -20.10 14.26
N GLN A 343 9.52 -20.30 15.07
CA GLN A 343 8.27 -20.89 14.62
C GLN A 343 7.60 -20.02 13.55
N THR A 344 7.48 -18.71 13.79
CA THR A 344 6.92 -17.74 12.84
C THR A 344 7.66 -17.77 11.51
N LEU A 345 8.99 -17.70 11.53
CA LEU A 345 9.79 -17.74 10.32
C LEU A 345 9.62 -19.06 9.54
N THR A 346 9.63 -20.20 10.25
CA THR A 346 9.50 -21.52 9.63
C THR A 346 8.11 -21.71 9.00
N ILE A 347 7.05 -21.27 9.68
CA ILE A 347 5.68 -21.32 9.16
C ILE A 347 5.55 -20.42 7.92
N TYR A 348 6.04 -19.18 7.99
CA TYR A 348 6.00 -18.25 6.87
C TYR A 348 6.73 -18.81 5.64
N VAL A 349 7.95 -19.34 5.82
CA VAL A 349 8.72 -19.95 4.71
C VAL A 349 8.00 -21.16 4.13
N SER A 350 7.41 -22.02 4.96
CA SER A 350 6.62 -23.17 4.50
C SER A 350 5.45 -22.73 3.62
N LEU A 351 4.70 -21.70 4.03
CA LEU A 351 3.57 -21.14 3.28
C LEU A 351 4.05 -20.45 2.00
N LEU A 352 5.13 -19.68 2.06
CA LEU A 352 5.74 -19.02 0.92
C LEU A 352 6.13 -20.03 -0.16
N MET A 353 6.79 -21.14 0.21
CA MET A 353 7.15 -22.19 -0.74
C MET A 353 5.92 -22.82 -1.41
N LYS A 354 4.82 -22.98 -0.68
CA LYS A 354 3.52 -23.45 -1.21
C LYS A 354 2.90 -22.42 -2.17
N SER A 355 3.07 -21.13 -1.92
CA SER A 355 2.62 -20.06 -2.83
C SER A 355 3.46 -20.02 -4.12
N LEU A 356 4.77 -20.21 -4.01
CA LEU A 356 5.69 -20.16 -5.15
C LEU A 356 5.52 -21.33 -6.13
N SER A 357 5.22 -22.53 -5.63
CA SER A 357 4.93 -23.70 -6.49
C SER A 357 3.70 -23.51 -7.38
N ARG A 358 2.91 -22.45 -7.17
CA ARG A 358 1.71 -22.09 -7.93
C ARG A 358 1.95 -21.04 -9.04
N GLY A 359 3.21 -20.68 -9.30
CA GLY A 359 3.57 -19.83 -10.45
C GLY A 359 3.80 -18.35 -10.14
N GLN A 360 3.92 -17.96 -8.85
CA GLN A 360 4.48 -16.65 -8.50
C GLN A 360 5.96 -16.61 -8.92
N LYS A 361 6.29 -15.81 -9.94
CA LYS A 361 7.67 -15.66 -10.44
C LYS A 361 8.52 -14.95 -9.39
N LEU A 362 9.64 -15.58 -9.03
CA LEU A 362 10.59 -15.06 -8.05
C LEU A 362 11.47 -13.97 -8.66
N VAL A 363 11.83 -12.96 -7.87
CA VAL A 363 13.07 -12.20 -8.10
C VAL A 363 14.19 -13.00 -7.45
N MET A 364 15.08 -13.58 -8.26
CA MET A 364 16.09 -14.60 -7.90
C MET A 364 16.89 -14.33 -6.60
N GLY A 365 17.06 -13.07 -6.19
CA GLY A 365 17.78 -12.69 -4.96
C GLY A 365 17.10 -13.09 -3.63
N THR A 366 15.77 -13.26 -3.61
CA THR A 366 15.01 -13.47 -2.36
C THR A 366 15.17 -14.87 -1.79
N VAL A 367 15.28 -15.90 -2.64
CA VAL A 367 15.47 -17.31 -2.20
C VAL A 367 16.87 -17.51 -1.60
N VAL A 368 17.89 -16.86 -2.16
CA VAL A 368 19.27 -16.95 -1.64
C VAL A 368 19.37 -16.31 -0.26
N GLY A 369 18.75 -15.14 -0.05
CA GLY A 369 18.74 -14.45 1.25
C GLY A 369 18.02 -15.24 2.36
N LEU A 370 16.85 -15.82 2.07
CA LEU A 370 16.10 -16.65 3.03
C LEU A 370 16.81 -17.97 3.35
N THR A 371 17.48 -18.58 2.37
CA THR A 371 18.26 -19.81 2.58
C THR A 371 19.50 -19.55 3.44
N LEU A 372 20.18 -18.41 3.24
CA LEU A 372 21.30 -17.98 4.07
C LEU A 372 20.88 -17.64 5.50
N ALA A 373 19.73 -16.98 5.69
CA ALA A 373 19.17 -16.72 7.02
C ALA A 373 18.83 -18.03 7.76
N MET A 374 18.25 -19.03 7.05
CA MET A 374 18.01 -20.36 7.62
C MET A 374 19.29 -21.10 8.00
N TRP A 375 20.37 -20.94 7.23
CA TRP A 375 21.68 -21.52 7.55
C TRP A 375 22.32 -20.85 8.78
N ALA A 376 22.29 -19.51 8.84
CA ALA A 376 22.83 -18.75 9.97
C ALA A 376 22.11 -19.06 11.29
N LEU A 377 20.78 -19.23 11.26
CA LEU A 377 19.97 -19.53 12.44
C LEU A 377 20.08 -21.00 12.88
N ARG A 378 20.31 -21.95 11.96
CA ARG A 378 20.67 -23.34 12.31
C ARG A 378 22.01 -23.44 13.05
N GLY A 379 22.96 -22.56 12.74
CA GLY A 379 24.27 -22.51 13.40
C GLY A 379 24.21 -22.15 14.89
N ALA A 380 23.16 -21.45 15.34
CA ALA A 380 23.01 -21.00 16.73
C ALA A 380 22.52 -22.11 17.69
N ASN A 381 21.79 -23.13 17.19
CA ASN A 381 21.25 -24.22 18.03
C ASN A 381 22.05 -25.53 17.97
N GLY A 382 23.13 -25.61 17.17
CA GLY A 382 23.84 -26.86 16.88
C GLY A 382 25.07 -27.18 17.75
N LYS A 383 25.45 -26.35 18.73
CA LYS A 383 26.66 -26.58 19.56
C LYS A 383 26.35 -26.90 21.03
N LYS A 384 25.53 -27.91 21.29
CA LYS A 384 25.55 -28.65 22.57
C LYS A 384 25.38 -30.13 22.30
N GLY A 385 26.46 -30.90 22.48
CA GLY A 385 26.41 -32.36 22.46
C GLY A 385 27.43 -33.02 21.55
N ARG A 386 28.73 -32.91 21.89
CA ARG A 386 29.74 -33.97 21.74
C ARG A 386 31.11 -33.45 22.15
N ARG A 387 31.46 -33.61 23.42
CA ARG A 387 32.81 -34.00 23.84
C ARG A 387 32.64 -35.00 24.98
N LYS A 388 33.23 -36.18 24.77
CA LYS A 388 33.51 -37.18 25.79
C LYS A 388 34.51 -36.62 26.79
#